data_AF-A0A8T3Y653-F1
#
_entry.id   AF-A0A8T3Y653-F1
#
_cell.length_a   1.000
_cell.length_b   1.000
_cell.length_c   1.000
_cell.angle_alpha   90.00
_cell.angle_beta   90.00
_cell.angle_gamma   90.00
#
_symmetry.space_group_name_H-M   'P 1'
#
loop_
_entity.id
_entity.type
_entity.pdbx_description
1 polymer ?
#
loop_
_entity_poly.entity_id
_entity_poly.type
_entity_poly.pdbx_seq_one_letter_code
_entity_poly.pdbx_strand_id
1 'polypeptide(L)'
;MTDLVACLSTGKGTWGPLMKVVESPSWENVFLVAPTFFAQKFQTMRKNVQVIPIDDTKELPELIKDVQAGLSGKLFGDVAVNFSSGSGKEHMAILAALLKCGCGIRLVAHTDATGLQEL
;
A
#
# COMPACT_ATOMS: atom_id res chain seq x y z
N MET A 1 -9.42 5.83 -13.92
CA MET A 1 -8.01 5.48 -13.65
C MET A 1 -7.78 5.70 -12.18
N THR A 2 -7.40 4.66 -11.45
CA THR A 2 -7.17 4.77 -10.01
C THR A 2 -5.98 3.91 -9.66
N ASP A 3 -5.01 4.52 -8.99
CA ASP A 3 -3.88 3.82 -8.40
C ASP A 3 -4.23 3.35 -6.99
N LEU A 4 -3.72 2.17 -6.63
CA LEU A 4 -3.83 1.61 -5.29
C LEU A 4 -2.48 1.67 -4.57
N VAL A 5 -2.49 2.16 -3.33
CA VAL A 5 -1.39 1.99 -2.38
C VAL A 5 -1.87 1.11 -1.23
N ALA A 6 -1.29 -0.08 -1.12
CA ALA A 6 -1.65 -1.07 -0.12
C ALA A 6 -0.50 -1.30 0.85
N CYS A 7 -0.78 -1.29 2.15
CA CYS A 7 0.18 -1.68 3.17
C CYS A 7 0.10 -3.20 3.40
N LEU A 8 1.25 -3.86 3.47
CA LEU A 8 1.36 -5.27 3.85
C LEU A 8 2.48 -5.46 4.86
N SER A 9 2.15 -6.00 6.03
CA SER A 9 3.13 -6.34 7.06
C SER A 9 3.04 -7.83 7.46
N THR A 10 3.66 -8.18 8.58
CA THR A 10 3.87 -9.57 9.04
C THR A 10 2.59 -10.33 9.41
N GLY A 11 1.45 -9.65 9.54
CA GLY A 11 0.18 -10.23 9.97
C GLY A 11 -0.43 -11.17 8.92
N LYS A 12 -0.12 -12.47 8.98
CA LYS A 12 -0.58 -13.49 8.02
C LYS A 12 -2.11 -13.53 7.79
N GLY A 13 -2.91 -13.22 8.81
CA GLY A 13 -4.39 -13.19 8.70
C GLY A 13 -4.94 -12.08 7.80
N THR A 14 -4.13 -11.05 7.53
CA THR A 14 -4.54 -9.89 6.70
C THR A 14 -4.24 -10.08 5.22
N TRP A 15 -3.51 -11.13 4.85
CA TRP A 15 -3.06 -11.36 3.48
C TRP A 15 -4.22 -11.70 2.56
N GLY A 16 -5.10 -12.61 2.96
CA GLY A 16 -6.26 -13.01 2.15
C GLY A 16 -7.13 -11.81 1.76
N PRO A 17 -7.64 -11.01 2.72
CA PRO A 17 -8.41 -9.81 2.43
C PRO A 17 -7.65 -8.79 1.59
N LEU A 18 -6.37 -8.54 1.89
CA LEU A 18 -5.55 -7.60 1.11
C LEU A 18 -5.39 -8.05 -0.34
N MET A 19 -5.16 -9.34 -0.57
CA MET A 19 -5.02 -9.87 -1.93
C MET A 19 -6.29 -9.69 -2.74
N LYS A 20 -7.47 -9.86 -2.13
CA LYS A 20 -8.74 -9.55 -2.81
C LYS A 20 -8.86 -8.07 -3.19
N VAL A 21 -8.33 -7.16 -2.38
CA VAL A 21 -8.25 -5.73 -2.73
C VAL A 21 -7.30 -5.55 -3.91
N VAL A 22 -6.06 -6.04 -3.82
CA VAL A 22 -5.01 -5.89 -4.82
C VAL A 22 -5.39 -6.50 -6.19
N GLU A 23 -6.07 -7.64 -6.20
CA GLU A 23 -6.47 -8.35 -7.42
C GLU A 23 -7.75 -7.78 -8.06
N SER A 24 -8.36 -6.75 -7.47
CA SER A 24 -9.51 -6.08 -8.07
C SER A 24 -9.13 -5.44 -9.42
N PRO A 25 -9.96 -5.59 -10.47
CA PRO A 25 -9.71 -4.97 -11.77
C PRO A 25 -9.90 -3.44 -11.76
N SER A 26 -10.26 -2.84 -10.62
CA SER A 26 -10.45 -1.39 -10.47
C SER A 26 -9.16 -0.57 -10.55
N TRP A 27 -7.99 -1.21 -10.46
CA TRP A 27 -6.70 -0.53 -10.36
C TRP A 27 -5.93 -0.54 -11.66
N GLU A 28 -5.34 0.61 -11.99
CA GLU A 28 -4.41 0.72 -13.11
C GLU A 28 -2.99 0.34 -12.68
N ASN A 29 -2.53 0.93 -11.57
CA ASN A 29 -1.28 0.56 -10.92
C ASN A 29 -1.53 0.15 -9.47
N VAL A 30 -0.77 -0.84 -9.01
CA VAL A 30 -0.77 -1.26 -7.60
C VAL A 30 0.61 -1.10 -7.02
N PHE A 31 0.70 -0.33 -5.94
CA PHE A 31 1.89 -0.13 -5.12
C PHE A 31 1.72 -0.83 -3.78
N LEU A 32 2.54 -1.85 -3.54
CA LEU A 32 2.51 -2.62 -2.29
C LEU A 32 3.68 -2.17 -1.40
N VAL A 33 3.37 -1.47 -0.32
CA VAL A 33 4.37 -1.08 0.68
C VAL A 33 4.52 -2.22 1.67
N ALA A 34 5.71 -2.83 1.72
CA ALA A 34 5.96 -4.01 2.54
C ALA A 34 7.40 -4.05 3.08
N PRO A 35 7.64 -4.63 4.26
CA PRO A 35 8.99 -4.83 4.76
C PRO A 35 9.86 -5.59 3.74
N THR A 36 11.13 -5.22 3.65
CA THR A 36 12.07 -5.69 2.62
C THR A 36 12.13 -7.22 2.52
N PHE A 37 12.02 -7.92 3.66
CA PHE A 37 11.96 -9.38 3.71
C PHE A 37 10.76 -9.99 2.95
N PHE A 38 9.61 -9.31 2.96
CA PHE A 38 8.41 -9.75 2.24
C PHE A 38 8.42 -9.30 0.79
N ALA A 39 9.07 -8.18 0.48
CA ALA A 39 9.08 -7.64 -0.87
C ALA A 39 9.62 -8.64 -1.90
N GLN A 40 10.68 -9.38 -1.54
CA GLN A 40 11.27 -10.42 -2.40
C GLN A 40 10.31 -11.59 -2.69
N LYS A 41 9.42 -11.93 -1.75
CA LYS A 41 8.43 -13.00 -1.93
C LYS A 41 7.24 -12.58 -2.80
N PHE A 42 6.90 -11.29 -2.81
CA PHE A 42 5.76 -10.79 -3.58
C PHE A 42 6.10 -10.42 -5.03
N GLN A 43 7.30 -9.88 -5.27
CA GLN A 43 7.77 -9.56 -6.63
C GLN A 43 7.78 -10.78 -7.57
N THR A 44 7.92 -11.99 -7.01
CA THR A 44 7.93 -13.24 -7.78
C THR A 44 6.53 -13.77 -8.13
N MET A 45 5.46 -13.25 -7.51
CA MET A 45 4.12 -13.83 -7.66
C MET A 45 3.22 -13.15 -8.70
N ARG A 46 3.41 -11.87 -9.04
CA ARG A 46 2.51 -11.12 -9.95
C ARG A 46 3.22 -10.01 -10.74
N LYS A 47 2.93 -9.93 -12.05
CA LYS A 47 3.57 -8.98 -12.99
C LYS A 47 3.14 -7.51 -12.87
N ASN A 48 2.02 -7.23 -12.19
CA ASN A 48 1.38 -5.92 -12.23
C ASN A 48 1.46 -5.15 -10.89
N VAL A 49 2.20 -5.71 -9.91
CA VAL A 49 2.33 -5.12 -8.57
C VAL A 49 3.74 -4.56 -8.40
N GLN A 50 3.85 -3.27 -8.14
CA GLN A 50 5.09 -2.61 -7.80
C GLN A 50 5.29 -2.66 -6.30
N VAL A 51 6.29 -3.43 -5.85
CA VAL A 51 6.59 -3.51 -4.41
C VAL A 51 7.55 -2.41 -4.00
N ILE A 52 7.20 -1.68 -2.95
CA ILE A 52 8.00 -0.64 -2.32
C ILE A 52 8.56 -1.23 -1.02
N PRO A 53 9.81 -1.69 -1.02
CA PRO A 53 10.42 -2.26 0.17
C PRO A 53 10.64 -1.16 1.20
N ILE A 54 10.24 -1.43 2.45
CA ILE A 54 10.53 -0.58 3.59
C ILE A 54 11.36 -1.33 4.64
N ASP A 55 12.05 -0.57 5.47
CA ASP A 55 12.70 -1.07 6.68
C ASP A 55 11.91 -0.57 7.90
N ASP A 56 11.10 -1.47 8.47
CA ASP A 56 10.23 -1.18 9.60
C ASP A 56 11.00 -1.00 10.92
N THR A 57 12.32 -1.23 10.93
CA THR A 57 13.19 -0.92 12.08
C THR A 57 13.59 0.55 12.12
N LYS A 58 13.50 1.28 10.99
CA LYS A 58 13.83 2.70 10.92
C LYS A 58 12.87 3.58 11.71
N GLU A 59 13.38 4.75 12.05
CA GLU A 59 12.59 5.84 12.64
C GLU A 59 11.59 6.41 11.63
N LEU A 60 10.45 6.90 12.14
CA LEU A 60 9.33 7.35 11.32
C LEU A 60 9.73 8.37 10.22
N PRO A 61 10.58 9.39 10.47
CA PRO A 61 10.98 10.34 9.43
C PRO A 61 11.74 9.70 8.27
N GLU A 62 12.53 8.67 8.53
CA GLU A 62 13.27 7.93 7.49
C GLU A 62 12.32 7.00 6.73
N LEU A 63 11.41 6.33 7.43
CA LEU A 63 10.38 5.49 6.82
C LEU A 63 9.50 6.29 5.85
N ILE A 64 9.13 7.53 6.21
CA ILE A 64 8.40 8.44 5.32
C ILE A 64 9.20 8.72 4.04
N LYS A 65 10.51 8.96 4.14
CA LYS A 65 11.36 9.24 2.99
C LYS A 65 11.46 8.03 2.05
N ASP A 66 11.59 6.83 2.62
CA ASP A 66 11.66 5.58 1.84
C ASP A 66 10.36 5.37 1.03
N VAL A 67 9.19 5.51 1.69
CA VAL A 67 7.89 5.38 1.01
C VAL A 67 7.71 6.49 -0.03
N GLN A 68 8.04 7.74 0.31
CA GLN A 68 7.94 8.88 -0.60
C GLN A 68 8.81 8.69 -1.85
N ALA A 69 10.05 8.21 -1.70
CA ALA A 69 10.94 7.95 -2.81
C ALA A 69 10.40 6.85 -3.74
N GLY A 70 9.74 5.83 -3.18
CA GLY A 70 9.11 4.76 -3.96
C GLY A 70 7.88 5.20 -4.77
N LEU A 71 7.17 6.23 -4.31
CA LEU A 71 5.91 6.72 -4.88
C LEU A 71 6.03 8.01 -5.70
N SER A 72 7.06 8.82 -5.46
CA SER A 72 7.22 10.13 -6.11
C SER A 72 7.29 10.01 -7.63
N GLY A 73 6.48 10.83 -8.32
CA GLY A 73 6.39 10.84 -9.78
C GLY A 73 5.62 9.68 -10.40
N LYS A 74 5.06 8.78 -9.58
CA LYS A 74 4.25 7.63 -10.06
C LYS A 74 2.76 7.76 -9.79
N LEU A 75 2.38 8.61 -8.84
CA LEU A 75 0.99 8.83 -8.42
C LEU A 75 0.54 10.24 -8.81
N PHE A 76 -0.70 10.37 -9.28
CA PHE A 76 -1.32 11.65 -9.61
C PHE A 76 -2.80 11.66 -9.21
N GLY A 77 -3.24 12.70 -8.50
CA GLY A 77 -4.65 12.88 -8.12
C GLY A 77 -5.08 12.02 -6.93
N ASP A 78 -6.27 11.42 -7.02
CA ASP A 78 -6.89 10.64 -5.95
C ASP A 78 -6.45 9.18 -5.98
N VAL A 79 -5.80 8.76 -4.89
CA VAL A 79 -5.22 7.43 -4.74
C VAL A 79 -6.07 6.62 -3.75
N ALA A 80 -6.38 5.38 -4.14
CA ALA A 80 -7.00 4.44 -3.23
C ALA A 80 -5.96 3.90 -2.25
N VAL A 81 -6.27 3.85 -0.97
CA VAL A 81 -5.34 3.42 0.07
C VAL A 81 -5.96 2.33 0.93
N ASN A 82 -5.23 1.22 1.10
CA ASN A 82 -5.63 0.14 1.99
C ASN A 82 -4.66 -0.01 3.18
N PHE A 83 -5.23 0.06 4.38
CA PHE A 83 -4.54 -0.13 5.65
C PHE A 83 -5.06 -1.35 6.42
N SER A 84 -5.65 -2.33 5.73
CA SER A 84 -6.14 -3.58 6.36
C SER A 84 -5.00 -4.44 6.93
N SER A 85 -3.76 -4.16 6.55
CA SER A 85 -2.54 -4.72 7.14
C SER A 85 -1.59 -3.60 7.53
N GLY A 86 -0.59 -3.91 8.36
CA GLY A 86 0.39 -2.96 8.84
C GLY A 86 0.17 -2.49 10.27
N SER A 87 1.15 -1.77 10.76
CA SER A 87 1.20 -1.10 12.05
C SER A 87 0.89 0.38 11.91
N GLY A 88 0.51 1.02 13.02
CA GLY A 88 0.28 2.46 13.04
C GLY A 88 1.49 3.28 12.54
N LYS A 89 2.71 2.79 12.76
CA LYS A 89 3.94 3.44 12.26
C LYS A 89 4.02 3.39 10.73
N GLU A 90 3.74 2.23 10.13
CA GLU A 90 3.71 2.07 8.67
C GLU A 90 2.58 2.89 8.04
N HIS A 91 1.39 2.89 8.65
CA HIS A 91 0.25 3.68 8.19
C HIS A 91 0.56 5.18 8.22
N MET A 92 1.15 5.67 9.32
CA MET A 92 1.60 7.06 9.43
C MET A 92 2.61 7.42 8.36
N ALA A 93 3.56 6.52 8.08
CA ALA A 93 4.58 6.77 7.07
C ALA A 93 3.98 6.89 5.66
N ILE A 94 3.08 5.96 5.31
CA ILE A 94 2.40 5.96 4.00
C ILE A 94 1.51 7.20 3.85
N LEU A 95 0.69 7.50 4.86
CA LEU A 95 -0.20 8.67 4.83
C LEU A 95 0.61 9.96 4.67
N ALA A 96 1.67 10.14 5.46
CA ALA A 96 2.51 11.33 5.38
C ALA A 96 3.24 11.43 4.03
N ALA A 97 3.69 10.30 3.45
CA ALA A 97 4.30 10.29 2.13
C ALA A 97 3.31 10.71 1.02
N LEU A 98 2.08 10.19 1.06
CA LEU A 98 1.02 10.53 0.08
C LEU A 98 0.63 12.00 0.16
N LEU A 99 0.44 12.53 1.38
CA LEU A 99 0.15 13.95 1.58
C LEU A 99 1.29 14.85 1.05
N LYS A 100 2.55 14.46 1.26
CA LYS A 100 3.71 15.17 0.69
C LYS A 100 3.81 15.09 -0.83
N CYS A 101 3.29 14.02 -1.43
CA CYS A 101 3.16 13.89 -2.88
C CYS A 101 1.98 14.71 -3.45
N GLY A 102 1.18 15.36 -2.60
CA GLY A 102 0.00 16.12 -3.03
C GLY A 102 -1.15 15.25 -3.53
N CYS A 103 -1.18 13.98 -3.12
CA CYS A 103 -2.23 13.03 -3.53
C CYS A 103 -3.47 13.19 -2.64
N GLY A 104 -4.66 13.12 -3.25
CA GLY A 104 -5.91 12.86 -2.54
C GLY A 104 -5.95 11.40 -2.08
N ILE A 105 -6.63 11.13 -0.96
CA ILE A 105 -6.65 9.79 -0.35
C ILE A 105 -8.09 9.32 -0.22
N ARG A 106 -8.36 8.12 -0.73
CA ARG A 106 -9.63 7.40 -0.53
C ARG A 106 -9.35 6.07 0.14
N LEU A 107 -9.91 5.86 1.32
CA LEU A 107 -9.68 4.62 2.07
C LEU A 107 -10.54 3.51 1.46
N VAL A 108 -9.91 2.38 1.16
CA VAL A 108 -10.61 1.20 0.61
C VAL A 108 -10.30 -0.03 1.43
N ALA A 109 -11.28 -0.92 1.55
CA ALA A 109 -11.11 -2.20 2.21
C ALA A 109 -11.97 -3.27 1.55
N HIS A 110 -11.57 -4.53 1.71
CA HIS A 110 -12.42 -5.67 1.36
C HIS A 110 -13.14 -6.16 2.62
N THR A 111 -14.47 -6.21 2.57
CA THR A 111 -15.29 -6.88 3.60
C THR A 111 -15.99 -8.10 3.00
N ASP A 112 -16.23 -9.12 3.81
CA ASP A 112 -16.86 -10.35 3.32
C ASP A 112 -18.35 -10.16 2.97
N ALA A 113 -19.00 -9.09 3.44
CA ALA A 113 -20.41 -8.80 3.18
C ALA A 113 -20.65 -8.06 1.85
N THR A 114 -19.77 -7.12 1.49
CA THR A 114 -19.98 -6.20 0.35
C THR A 114 -18.87 -6.26 -0.70
N GLY A 115 -17.79 -6.99 -0.44
CA GLY A 115 -16.61 -7.03 -1.31
C GLY A 115 -15.72 -5.81 -1.13
N LEU A 116 -15.15 -5.30 -2.23
CA LEU A 116 -14.34 -4.08 -2.22
C LEU A 116 -15.25 -2.85 -2.03
N GLN A 117 -14.98 -2.06 -1.00
CA GLN A 117 -15.71 -0.82 -0.72
C GLN A 117 -14.77 0.33 -0.34
N GLU A 118 -15.21 1.55 -0.62
CA GLU A 118 -14.64 2.79 -0.10
C GLU A 118 -15.25 3.08 1.28
N LEU A 119 -14.44 3.60 2.21
CA LEU A 119 -14.79 3.84 3.62
C LEU A 119 -15.05 5.32 3.90
#